data_AF-A0A2S5NGC1-F1
#
_entry.id   AF-A0A2S5NGC1-F1
#
_cell.length_a   1.000
_cell.length_b   1.000
_cell.length_c   1.000
_cell.angle_alpha   90.00
_cell.angle_beta   90.00
_cell.angle_gamma   90.00
#
_symmetry.space_group_name_H-M   'P 1'
#
loop_
_entity.id
_entity.type
_entity.pdbx_description
1 polymer ?
#
loop_
_entity_poly.entity_id
_entity_poly.type
_entity_poly.pdbx_seq_one_letter_code
_entity_poly.pdbx_strand_id
1 'polypeptide(L)'
;RVMSAVFRKGGDVTFLVEELKSVFEPSGGYFKKGGKFVPSLVAEIGEVVEQHLQEIGMLKKPGLDEHQQKLVDEKKAEYLEKSASSGGEMNAEGFPKNASLCKKCNVKASIIMDGCLTCLNCGESKCG
;
A
#
# COMPACT_ATOMS: atom_id res chain seq x y z
N ARG A 1 -3.87 -2.61 32.51
CA ARG A 1 -2.95 -3.65 31.95
C ARG A 1 -2.19 -3.13 30.72
N VAL A 2 -2.87 -2.60 29.70
CA VAL A 2 -2.25 -2.06 28.47
C VAL A 2 -1.28 -0.91 28.73
N MET A 3 -1.68 0.11 29.51
CA MET A 3 -0.79 1.24 29.84
C MET A 3 0.53 0.81 30.47
N SER A 4 0.50 -0.16 31.40
CA SER A 4 1.71 -0.69 32.02
C SER A 4 2.62 -1.42 31.02
N ALA A 5 2.05 -2.08 30.00
CA ALA A 5 2.83 -2.73 28.95
C ALA A 5 3.52 -1.71 28.04
N VAL A 6 2.84 -0.61 27.71
CA VAL A 6 3.44 0.53 26.97
C VAL A 6 4.62 1.11 27.74
N PHE A 7 4.47 1.37 29.04
CA PHE A 7 5.58 1.88 29.85
C PHE A 7 6.75 0.90 29.94
N ARG A 8 6.50 -0.42 30.03
CA ARG A 8 7.57 -1.43 30.01
C ARG A 8 8.32 -1.50 28.68
N LYS A 9 7.70 -1.08 27.58
CA LYS A 9 8.32 -0.95 26.25
C LYS A 9 8.89 0.44 25.97
N GLY A 10 9.08 1.28 27.01
CA GLY A 10 9.68 2.60 26.83
C GLY A 10 8.79 3.59 26.09
N GLY A 11 7.46 3.41 26.12
CA GLY A 11 6.52 4.26 25.40
C GLY A 11 6.24 3.83 23.96
N ASP A 12 6.89 2.77 23.47
CA ASP A 12 6.58 2.20 22.16
C ASP A 12 5.18 1.57 22.15
N VAL A 13 4.30 2.16 21.34
CA VAL A 13 2.90 1.71 21.15
C VAL A 13 2.72 0.85 19.90
N THR A 14 3.75 0.67 19.06
CA THR A 14 3.62 -0.03 17.78
C THR A 14 3.18 -1.49 17.93
N PHE A 15 3.59 -2.15 19.01
CA PHE A 15 3.20 -3.53 19.31
C PHE A 15 1.70 -3.72 19.53
N LEU A 16 0.95 -2.66 19.87
CA LEU A 16 -0.49 -2.74 20.09
C LEU A 16 -1.24 -3.10 18.81
N VAL A 17 -0.67 -2.80 17.64
CA VAL A 17 -1.25 -3.19 16.34
C VAL A 17 -1.42 -4.69 16.25
N GLU A 18 -0.37 -5.45 16.54
CA GLU A 18 -0.38 -6.91 16.47
C GLU A 18 -1.29 -7.52 17.54
N GLU A 19 -1.24 -6.98 18.77
CA GLU A 19 -2.11 -7.42 19.86
C GLU A 19 -3.59 -7.24 19.52
N LEU A 20 -3.98 -6.07 19.00
CA LEU A 20 -5.37 -5.78 18.60
C LEU A 20 -5.82 -6.67 17.44
N LYS A 21 -4.98 -6.83 16.40
CA LYS A 21 -5.26 -7.67 15.22
C LYS A 21 -5.41 -9.15 15.57
N SER A 22 -4.73 -9.62 16.63
CA SER A 22 -4.84 -11.00 17.12
C SER A 22 -6.13 -11.31 17.90
N VAL A 23 -6.91 -10.29 18.28
CA VAL A 23 -8.15 -10.51 19.04
C VAL A 23 -9.20 -11.15 18.13
N PHE A 24 -9.50 -12.41 18.41
CA PHE A 24 -10.52 -13.18 17.72
C PHE A 24 -11.84 -13.17 18.52
N GLU A 25 -12.96 -13.00 17.83
CA GLU A 25 -14.30 -13.08 18.42
C GLU A 25 -15.14 -14.14 17.69
N PRO A 26 -15.56 -15.25 18.35
CA PRO A 26 -16.22 -16.38 17.68
C PRO A 26 -17.48 -16.04 16.89
N SER A 27 -18.20 -15.00 17.30
CA SER A 27 -19.44 -14.54 16.65
C SER A 27 -19.35 -13.10 16.12
N GLY A 28 -18.17 -12.48 16.21
CA GLY A 28 -17.95 -11.07 15.87
C GLY A 28 -17.19 -10.85 14.56
N GLY A 29 -16.87 -11.91 13.82
CA GLY A 29 -16.20 -11.81 12.52
C GLY A 29 -17.15 -11.43 11.38
N TYR A 30 -16.68 -10.61 10.44
CA TYR A 30 -17.46 -10.15 9.29
C TYR A 30 -16.57 -9.85 8.08
N PHE A 31 -17.19 -9.73 6.92
CA PHE A 31 -16.51 -9.30 5.69
C PHE A 31 -16.66 -7.80 5.50
N LYS A 32 -15.54 -7.11 5.33
CA LYS A 32 -15.49 -5.72 4.90
C LYS A 32 -15.83 -5.59 3.41
N LYS A 33 -16.20 -4.38 3.00
CA LYS A 33 -16.26 -4.00 1.58
C LYS A 33 -14.90 -4.33 0.94
N GLY A 34 -14.95 -5.03 -0.20
CA GLY A 34 -13.74 -5.57 -0.85
C GLY A 34 -13.42 -7.02 -0.51
N GLY A 35 -14.27 -7.72 0.25
CA GLY A 35 -14.17 -9.17 0.47
C GLY A 35 -13.12 -9.59 1.50
N LYS A 36 -12.52 -8.63 2.23
CA LYS A 36 -11.57 -8.93 3.30
C LYS A 36 -12.31 -9.36 4.56
N PHE A 37 -12.03 -10.57 5.05
CA PHE A 37 -12.55 -11.06 6.33
C PHE A 37 -11.83 -10.39 7.50
N VAL A 38 -12.57 -10.01 8.52
CA VAL A 38 -12.08 -9.45 9.78
C VAL A 38 -12.59 -10.31 10.94
N PRO A 39 -11.71 -10.77 11.85
CA PRO A 39 -12.08 -11.73 12.89
C PRO A 39 -12.81 -11.13 14.10
N SER A 40 -12.75 -9.81 14.29
CA SER A 40 -13.48 -9.08 15.35
C SER A 40 -13.47 -7.57 15.09
N LEU A 41 -14.34 -6.82 15.77
CA LEU A 41 -14.28 -5.34 15.75
C LEU A 41 -12.95 -4.81 16.30
N VAL A 42 -12.37 -5.48 17.31
CA VAL A 42 -11.09 -5.09 17.90
C VAL A 42 -9.95 -5.26 16.91
N ALA A 43 -9.99 -6.32 16.09
CA ALA A 43 -9.03 -6.51 15.01
C ALA A 43 -9.14 -5.42 13.94
N GLU A 44 -10.36 -4.97 13.61
CA GLU A 44 -10.54 -3.80 12.74
C GLU A 44 -9.93 -2.52 13.34
N ILE A 45 -10.11 -2.27 14.65
CA ILE A 45 -9.47 -1.13 15.31
C ILE A 45 -7.94 -1.23 15.17
N GLY A 46 -7.37 -2.43 15.30
CA GLY A 46 -5.95 -2.68 15.05
C GLY A 46 -5.50 -2.26 13.65
N GLU A 47 -6.29 -2.52 12.61
CA GLU A 47 -6.00 -2.08 11.23
C GLU A 47 -6.05 -0.56 11.06
N VAL A 48 -6.95 0.13 11.76
CA VAL A 48 -7.04 1.60 11.75
C VAL A 48 -5.84 2.22 12.47
N VAL A 49 -5.46 1.67 13.63
CA VAL A 49 -4.28 2.10 14.38
C VAL A 49 -3.01 1.86 13.54
N GLU A 50 -2.89 0.72 12.86
CA GLU A 50 -1.77 0.45 11.94
C GLU A 50 -1.63 1.51 10.86
N GLN A 51 -2.74 1.86 10.19
CA GLN A 51 -2.76 2.91 9.17
C GLN A 51 -2.30 4.24 9.75
N HIS A 52 -2.85 4.64 10.90
CA HIS A 52 -2.47 5.89 11.54
C HIS A 52 -0.98 5.92 11.94
N LEU A 53 -0.47 4.83 12.52
CA LEU A 53 0.95 4.73 12.89
C LEU A 53 1.86 4.77 11.65
N GLN A 54 1.42 4.27 10.49
CA GLN A 54 2.14 4.42 9.23
C GLN A 54 2.13 5.87 8.72
N GLU A 55 0.99 6.55 8.81
CA GLU A 55 0.84 7.95 8.37
C GLU A 55 1.71 8.91 9.17
N ILE A 56 1.83 8.70 10.48
CA ILE A 56 2.70 9.53 11.35
C ILE A 56 4.16 9.07 11.36
N GLY A 57 4.52 8.05 10.57
CA GLY A 57 5.89 7.56 10.42
C GLY A 57 6.42 6.69 11.56
N MET A 58 5.56 6.23 12.47
CA MET A 58 5.93 5.29 13.54
C MET A 58 6.03 3.84 13.04
N LEU A 59 5.29 3.48 11.99
CA LEU A 59 5.41 2.20 11.30
C LEU A 59 5.79 2.43 9.85
N LYS A 60 6.63 1.54 9.30
CA LYS A 60 6.88 1.53 7.86
C LYS A 60 5.74 0.80 7.17
N LYS A 61 5.16 1.42 6.14
CA LYS A 61 4.26 0.71 5.25
C LYS A 61 5.05 -0.40 4.54
N PRO A 62 4.58 -1.65 4.54
CA PRO A 62 5.23 -2.70 3.74
C PRO A 62 5.28 -2.23 2.28
N GLY A 63 6.49 -2.24 1.72
CA GLY A 63 6.72 -1.87 0.32
C GLY A 63 6.19 -2.93 -0.64
N LEU A 64 6.53 -2.77 -1.92
CA LEU A 64 6.34 -3.84 -2.88
C LEU A 64 7.23 -5.03 -2.50
N ASP A 65 6.76 -6.26 -2.72
CA ASP A 65 7.62 -7.43 -2.66
C ASP A 65 8.71 -7.33 -3.76
N GLU A 66 9.80 -8.08 -3.61
CA GLU A 66 10.95 -8.00 -4.54
C GLU A 66 10.57 -8.27 -6.00
N HIS A 67 9.65 -9.20 -6.24
CA HIS A 67 9.21 -9.53 -7.59
C HIS A 67 8.37 -8.40 -8.20
N GLN A 68 7.43 -7.85 -7.42
CA GLN A 68 6.60 -6.73 -7.83
C GLN A 68 7.44 -5.46 -8.01
N GLN A 69 8.46 -5.25 -7.17
CA GLN A 69 9.41 -4.14 -7.32
C GLN A 69 10.20 -4.28 -8.62
N LYS A 70 10.72 -5.49 -8.92
CA LYS A 70 11.44 -5.77 -10.16
C LYS A 70 10.57 -5.52 -11.40
N LEU A 71 9.31 -5.97 -11.39
CA LEU A 71 8.35 -5.72 -12.47
C LEU A 71 8.10 -4.22 -12.67
N VAL A 72 7.97 -3.45 -11.58
CA VAL A 72 7.81 -2.00 -11.64
C VAL A 72 9.04 -1.34 -12.27
N ASP A 73 10.24 -1.77 -11.88
CA ASP A 73 11.49 -1.19 -12.38
C ASP A 73 11.72 -1.52 -13.86
N GLU A 74 11.44 -2.76 -14.27
CA GLU A 74 11.44 -3.18 -15.68
C GLU A 74 10.47 -2.34 -16.52
N LYS A 75 9.25 -2.13 -16.00
CA LYS A 75 8.22 -1.34 -16.68
C LYS A 75 8.53 0.15 -16.74
N LYS A 76 9.19 0.71 -15.72
CA LYS A 76 9.72 2.08 -15.77
C LYS A 76 10.82 2.21 -16.81
N ALA A 77 11.76 1.25 -16.88
CA ALA A 77 12.83 1.26 -17.86
C ALA A 77 12.28 1.21 -19.29
N GLU A 78 11.34 0.28 -19.55
CA GLU A 78 10.67 0.16 -20.85
C GLU A 78 9.95 1.46 -21.25
N TYR A 79 9.29 2.12 -20.30
CA TYR A 79 8.66 3.41 -20.56
C TYR A 79 9.68 4.51 -20.90
N LEU A 80 10.78 4.59 -20.16
CA LEU A 80 11.83 5.60 -20.40
C LEU A 80 12.48 5.40 -21.77
N GLU A 81 12.73 4.16 -22.19
CA GLU A 81 13.23 3.85 -23.54
C GLU A 81 12.24 4.30 -24.63
N LYS A 82 10.94 4.01 -24.48
CA LYS A 82 9.90 4.41 -25.44
C LYS A 82 9.64 5.92 -25.44
N SER A 83 9.87 6.62 -24.32
CA SER A 83 9.59 8.06 -24.15
C SER A 83 10.79 8.98 -24.37
N ALA A 84 12.01 8.44 -24.48
CA ALA A 84 13.21 9.19 -24.85
C ALA A 84 13.06 9.93 -26.19
N SER A 85 12.21 9.41 -27.08
CA SER A 85 11.90 9.99 -28.40
C SER A 85 10.90 11.15 -28.36
N SER A 86 10.17 11.35 -27.25
CA SER A 86 9.00 12.25 -27.19
C SER A 86 9.08 13.36 -26.14
N GLY A 87 10.23 13.54 -25.45
CA GLY A 87 10.45 14.66 -24.52
C GLY A 87 9.47 14.68 -23.34
N GLY A 88 9.15 13.49 -22.81
CA GLY A 88 8.10 13.30 -21.82
C GLY A 88 8.27 14.15 -20.56
N GLU A 89 7.33 15.06 -20.32
CA GLU A 89 7.29 15.83 -19.09
C GLU A 89 6.85 14.96 -17.91
N MET A 90 7.55 15.08 -16.78
CA MET A 90 7.22 14.39 -15.54
C MET A 90 6.33 15.26 -14.64
N ASN A 91 5.53 14.62 -13.80
CA ASN A 91 4.78 15.25 -12.72
C ASN A 91 5.68 15.44 -11.47
N ALA A 92 5.14 16.10 -10.44
CA ALA A 92 5.87 16.35 -9.19
C ALA A 92 6.29 15.06 -8.43
N GLU A 93 5.66 13.93 -8.76
CA GLU A 93 5.90 12.62 -8.14
C GLU A 93 6.88 11.77 -8.97
N GLY A 94 7.45 12.32 -10.05
CA GLY A 94 8.42 11.62 -10.90
C GLY A 94 7.81 10.62 -11.90
N PHE A 95 6.50 10.71 -12.15
CA PHE A 95 5.79 9.88 -13.13
C PHE A 95 5.40 10.70 -14.37
N PRO A 96 5.06 10.07 -15.50
CA PRO A 96 4.65 10.78 -16.71
C PRO A 96 3.44 11.69 -16.48
N LYS A 97 3.42 12.91 -17.04
CA LYS A 97 2.27 13.83 -16.90
C LYS A 97 0.96 13.26 -17.46
N ASN A 98 1.03 12.38 -18.47
CA ASN A 98 -0.12 11.69 -19.02
C ASN A 98 -0.57 10.48 -18.17
N ALA A 99 0.05 10.24 -17.01
CA ALA A 99 -0.35 9.19 -16.11
C ALA A 99 -1.71 9.50 -15.45
N SER A 100 -2.57 8.49 -15.46
CA SER A 100 -3.85 8.46 -14.78
C SER A 100 -3.72 7.96 -13.34
N LEU A 101 -4.76 8.18 -12.54
CA LEU A 101 -4.82 7.73 -11.15
C LEU A 101 -4.94 6.20 -11.08
N CYS A 102 -3.99 5.55 -10.40
CA CYS A 102 -4.06 4.13 -10.12
C CYS A 102 -5.13 3.84 -9.06
N LYS A 103 -6.07 2.92 -9.34
CA LYS A 103 -7.12 2.55 -8.38
C LYS A 103 -6.63 1.71 -7.20
N LYS A 104 -5.45 1.09 -7.29
CA LYS A 104 -4.87 0.25 -6.23
C LYS A 104 -4.05 1.05 -5.23
N CYS A 105 -3.15 1.91 -5.71
CA CYS A 105 -2.27 2.69 -4.84
C CYS A 105 -2.64 4.17 -4.70
N ASN A 106 -3.64 4.66 -5.45
CA ASN A 106 -4.09 6.07 -5.48
C ASN A 106 -3.00 7.08 -5.85
N VAL A 107 -1.94 6.64 -6.56
CA VAL A 107 -0.89 7.52 -7.13
C VAL A 107 -1.17 7.74 -8.61
N LYS A 108 -0.89 8.95 -9.13
CA LYS A 108 -1.00 9.27 -10.57
C LYS A 108 0.20 8.72 -11.34
N ALA A 109 0.21 7.40 -11.49
CA ALA A 109 1.32 6.65 -12.10
C ALA A 109 0.85 5.58 -13.10
N SER A 110 -0.43 5.55 -13.47
CA SER A 110 -0.97 4.54 -14.40
C SER A 110 -0.98 5.02 -15.84
N ILE A 111 -0.28 4.30 -16.71
CA ILE A 111 -0.17 4.59 -18.15
C ILE A 111 -0.61 3.38 -18.97
N ILE A 112 -0.93 3.59 -20.24
CA ILE A 112 -1.18 2.49 -21.16
C ILE A 112 0.16 2.02 -21.73
N MET A 113 0.52 0.77 -21.46
CA MET A 113 1.66 0.07 -22.05
C MET A 113 1.19 -1.25 -22.66
N ASP A 114 1.59 -1.51 -23.89
CA ASP A 114 1.28 -2.75 -24.62
C ASP A 114 -0.23 -3.07 -24.67
N GLY A 115 -1.06 -2.02 -24.79
CA GLY A 115 -2.52 -2.13 -24.80
C GLY A 115 -3.16 -2.32 -23.42
N CYS A 116 -2.38 -2.38 -22.35
CA CYS A 116 -2.86 -2.53 -20.98
C CYS A 116 -2.61 -1.31 -20.10
N LEU A 117 -3.50 -1.05 -19.14
CA LEU A 117 -3.29 0.00 -18.14
C LEU A 117 -2.39 -0.53 -17.01
N THR A 118 -1.14 -0.05 -16.95
CA THR A 118 -0.10 -0.48 -16.02
C THR A 118 0.34 0.67 -15.11
N CYS A 119 0.43 0.42 -13.80
CA CYS A 119 0.90 1.38 -12.82
C CYS A 119 2.42 1.30 -12.60
N LEU A 120 3.12 2.40 -12.87
CA LEU A 120 4.55 2.53 -12.62
C LEU A 120 4.90 2.74 -11.13
N ASN A 121 3.92 2.83 -10.23
CA ASN A 121 4.18 2.96 -8.80
C ASN A 121 4.02 1.62 -8.06
N CYS A 122 2.96 0.87 -8.35
CA CYS A 122 2.65 -0.37 -7.63
C CYS A 122 2.62 -1.63 -8.52
N GLY A 123 2.88 -1.52 -9.82
CA GLY A 123 2.92 -2.66 -10.74
C GLY A 123 1.55 -3.21 -11.14
N GLU A 124 0.46 -2.59 -10.67
CA GLU A 124 -0.90 -3.02 -11.02
C GLU A 124 -1.15 -2.94 -12.53
N SER A 125 -1.65 -4.04 -13.11
CA SER A 125 -1.99 -4.16 -14.52
C SER A 125 -3.43 -4.66 -14.66
N LYS A 126 -4.18 -4.13 -15.64
CA LYS A 126 -5.54 -4.64 -15.94
C LYS A 126 -5.58 -5.99 -16.66
N CYS A 127 -4.45 -6.49 -17.15
CA CYS A 127 -4.39 -7.64 -18.06
C CYS A 127 -3.72 -8.87 -17.43
N GLY A 128 -3.35 -8.78 -16.15
CA GLY A 128 -2.60 -9.81 -15.43
C GLY A 128 -1.42 -9.19 -14.71
#